data_AF-A0A955WFR6-F1
#
_entry.id   AF-A0A955WFR6-F1
#
_cell.length_a   1.000
_cell.length_b   1.000
_cell.length_c   1.000
_cell.angle_alpha   90.00
_cell.angle_beta   90.00
_cell.angle_gamma   90.00
#
_symmetry.space_group_name_H-M   'P 1'
#
loop_
_entity.id
_entity.type
_entity.pdbx_description
1 polymer ?
#
loop_
_entity_poly.entity_id
_entity_poly.type
_entity_poly.pdbx_seq_one_letter_code
_entity_poly.pdbx_strand_id
1 'polypeptide(L)'
;MPTNQIENYLVHAIVAACPELSTEQVALDASLTLDLGLDSLVLTELFAGIKQQFGRVELAPWFIAGSNTGADTLRSLAAFIAGPARVRAAA
;
A
#
# COMPACT_ATOMS: atom_id res chain seq x y z
N MET A 1 0.62 -7.09 13.93
CA MET A 1 0.49 -5.62 13.99
C MET A 1 -0.97 -5.28 13.71
N PRO A 2 -1.67 -4.53 14.58
CA PRO A 2 -3.04 -4.07 14.34
C PRO A 2 -3.15 -3.17 13.11
N THR A 3 -4.32 -3.15 12.47
CA THR A 3 -4.56 -2.46 11.19
C THR A 3 -4.25 -0.97 11.23
N ASN A 4 -4.63 -0.28 12.31
CA ASN A 4 -4.35 1.15 12.50
C ASN A 4 -2.84 1.49 12.51
N GLN A 5 -2.00 0.60 13.03
CA GLN A 5 -0.55 0.77 12.99
C GLN A 5 -0.01 0.55 11.56
N ILE A 6 -0.63 -0.36 10.79
CA ILE A 6 -0.25 -0.60 9.39
C ILE A 6 -0.64 0.62 8.54
N GLU A 7 -1.86 1.13 8.71
CA GLU A 7 -2.34 2.34 8.06
C GLU A 7 -1.38 3.53 8.34
N ASN A 8 -1.01 3.74 9.61
CA ASN A 8 -0.08 4.82 9.96
C ASN A 8 1.30 4.64 9.30
N TYR A 9 1.84 3.42 9.29
CA TYR A 9 3.09 3.13 8.59
C TYR A 9 2.98 3.44 7.09
N LEU A 10 1.89 3.03 6.44
CA LEU A 10 1.68 3.22 5.01
C LEU A 10 1.56 4.69 4.63
N VAL A 11 0.88 5.50 5.44
CA VAL A 11 0.81 6.97 5.26
C VAL A 11 2.22 7.57 5.22
N HIS A 12 3.07 7.23 6.20
CA HIS A 12 4.45 7.72 6.22
C HIS A 12 5.31 7.15 5.09
N ALA A 13 5.08 5.89 4.68
CA ALA A 13 5.79 5.29 3.55
C ALA A 13 5.47 5.99 2.22
N ILE A 14 4.22 6.44 2.03
CA ILE A 14 3.82 7.21 0.85
C ILE A 14 4.51 8.57 0.83
N VAL A 15 4.50 9.31 1.95
CA VAL A 15 5.18 10.61 2.04
C VAL A 15 6.69 10.48 1.84
N ALA A 16 7.28 9.37 2.29
CA ALA A 16 8.70 9.09 2.06
C ALA A 16 9.01 8.81 0.58
N ALA A 17 8.11 8.12 -0.13
CA ALA A 17 8.27 7.80 -1.56
C ALA A 17 7.80 8.95 -2.49
N CYS A 18 6.92 9.83 -2.01
CA CYS A 18 6.39 10.98 -2.73
C CYS A 18 6.47 12.24 -1.84
N PRO A 19 7.62 12.94 -1.83
CA PRO A 19 7.85 14.10 -0.98
C PRO A 19 6.92 15.30 -1.27
N GLU A 20 6.18 15.28 -2.38
CA GLU A 20 5.18 16.28 -2.74
C GLU A 20 3.87 16.15 -1.94
N LEU A 21 3.65 14.99 -1.31
CA LEU A 21 2.51 14.75 -0.43
C LEU A 21 2.90 14.94 1.03
N SER A 22 1.99 15.51 1.81
CA SER A 22 2.03 15.51 3.28
C SER A 22 1.11 14.45 3.87
N THR A 23 1.31 14.11 5.14
CA THR A 23 0.50 13.09 5.83
C THR A 23 -0.99 13.46 5.87
N GLU A 24 -1.31 14.75 5.89
CA GLU A 24 -2.66 15.31 5.90
C GLU A 24 -3.35 15.18 4.53
N GLN A 25 -2.58 15.08 3.45
CA GLN A 25 -3.10 14.90 2.08
C GLN A 25 -3.36 13.43 1.73
N VAL A 26 -2.84 12.49 2.52
CA VAL A 26 -2.99 11.06 2.27
C VAL A 26 -4.22 10.51 3.00
N ALA A 27 -5.35 10.45 2.31
CA ALA A 27 -6.56 9.84 2.84
C ALA A 27 -6.54 8.30 2.74
N LEU A 28 -7.00 7.60 3.79
CA LEU A 28 -6.98 6.13 3.83
C LEU A 28 -7.80 5.46 2.73
N ASP A 29 -8.86 6.12 2.28
CA ASP A 29 -9.78 5.63 1.26
C ASP A 29 -9.45 6.13 -0.15
N ALA A 30 -8.38 6.94 -0.30
CA ALA A 30 -7.91 7.38 -1.62
C ALA A 30 -7.19 6.23 -2.33
N SER A 31 -7.50 6.04 -3.61
CA SER A 31 -6.76 5.17 -4.52
C SER A 31 -5.31 5.67 -4.66
N LEU A 32 -4.34 4.75 -4.56
CA LEU A 32 -2.94 5.08 -4.79
C LEU A 32 -2.72 5.62 -6.21
N THR A 33 -3.43 5.08 -7.20
CA THR A 33 -3.23 5.44 -8.61
C THR A 33 -4.18 6.53 -9.08
N LEU A 34 -5.49 6.41 -8.83
CA LEU A 34 -6.49 7.30 -9.40
C LEU A 34 -6.69 8.60 -8.61
N ASP A 35 -6.55 8.56 -7.28
CA ASP A 35 -6.78 9.74 -6.43
C ASP A 35 -5.47 10.42 -6.05
N LEU A 36 -4.48 9.65 -5.57
CA LEU A 36 -3.17 10.16 -5.18
C LEU A 36 -2.21 10.33 -6.37
N GLY A 37 -2.53 9.73 -7.53
CA GLY A 37 -1.74 9.90 -8.75
C GLY A 37 -0.34 9.30 -8.68
N LEU A 38 -0.09 8.34 -7.79
CA LEU A 38 1.24 7.76 -7.63
C LEU A 38 1.65 7.03 -8.92
N ASP A 39 2.79 7.42 -9.49
CA ASP A 39 3.32 6.81 -10.70
C ASP A 39 4.03 5.47 -10.42
N SER A 40 4.46 4.80 -11.49
CA SER A 40 5.13 3.50 -11.39
C SER A 40 6.44 3.53 -10.59
N LEU A 41 7.16 4.66 -10.58
CA LEU A 41 8.41 4.79 -9.85
C LEU A 41 8.13 4.86 -8.35
N VAL A 42 7.23 5.76 -7.95
CA VAL A 42 6.80 5.91 -6.55
C VAL A 42 6.19 4.61 -6.02
N LEU A 43 5.33 3.95 -6.80
CA LEU A 43 4.75 2.67 -6.42
C LEU A 43 5.81 1.58 -6.24
N THR A 44 6.84 1.55 -7.08
CA THR A 44 7.94 0.59 -6.96
C THR A 44 8.70 0.79 -5.65
N GLU A 45 9.02 2.03 -5.30
CA GLU A 45 9.70 2.38 -4.04
C GLU A 45 8.83 2.05 -2.82
N LEU A 46 7.56 2.43 -2.84
CA LEU A 46 6.59 2.12 -1.79
C LEU A 46 6.49 0.60 -1.58
N PHE A 47 6.31 -0.17 -2.65
CA PHE A 47 6.19 -1.62 -2.55
C PHE A 47 7.47 -2.30 -2.08
N ALA A 48 8.65 -1.77 -2.43
CA ALA A 48 9.91 -2.24 -1.91
C ALA A 48 10.00 -2.02 -0.39
N GLY A 49 9.64 -0.84 0.10
CA GLY A 49 9.60 -0.52 1.53
C GLY A 49 8.63 -1.41 2.31
N ILE A 50 7.42 -1.64 1.77
CA ILE A 50 6.42 -2.54 2.36
C ILE A 50 6.96 -3.98 2.47
N LYS A 51 7.61 -4.50 1.42
CA LYS A 51 8.22 -5.83 1.44
C LYS A 51 9.35 -5.94 2.47
N GLN A 52 10.14 -4.88 2.65
CA GLN A 52 11.18 -4.84 3.68
C GLN A 52 10.57 -4.85 5.10
N GLN A 53 9.52 -4.08 5.34
CA GLN A 53 8.90 -3.96 6.67
C GLN A 53 8.05 -5.17 7.07
N PHE A 54 7.26 -5.71 6.13
CA PHE A 54 6.25 -6.73 6.45
C PHE A 54 6.62 -8.14 5.94
N GLY A 55 7.76 -8.30 5.26
CA GLY A 55 8.23 -9.57 4.72
C GLY A 55 7.64 -9.89 3.33
N ARG A 56 7.54 -11.20 3.02
CA ARG A 56 7.09 -11.69 1.69
C ARG A 56 5.59 -11.51 1.48
N VAL A 57 5.16 -10.26 1.29
CA VAL A 57 3.83 -9.90 0.80
C VAL A 57 3.86 -9.84 -0.73
N GLU A 58 3.11 -10.72 -1.40
CA GLU A 58 2.89 -10.61 -2.85
C GLU A 58 1.78 -9.58 -3.10
N LEU A 59 2.20 -8.35 -3.39
CA LEU A 59 1.29 -7.22 -3.63
C LEU A 59 0.68 -7.22 -5.03
N ALA A 60 1.30 -7.90 -5.99
CA ALA A 60 0.87 -7.85 -7.40
C ALA A 60 -0.60 -8.30 -7.60
N PRO A 61 -1.09 -9.41 -7.01
CA PRO A 61 -2.49 -9.80 -7.16
C PRO A 61 -3.47 -8.75 -6.62
N TRP A 62 -3.16 -8.15 -5.46
CA TRP A 62 -3.97 -7.07 -4.87
C TRP A 62 -3.97 -5.84 -5.78
N PHE A 63 -2.80 -5.43 -6.26
CA PHE A 63 -2.67 -4.24 -7.10
C PHE A 63 -3.37 -4.39 -8.44
N ILE A 64 -3.18 -5.53 -9.13
CA ILE A 64 -3.84 -5.82 -10.43
C ILE A 64 -5.36 -5.82 -10.29
N ALA A 65 -5.88 -6.35 -9.18
CA ALA A 65 -7.33 -6.38 -8.94
C ALA A 65 -7.91 -4.98 -8.65
N GLY A 66 -7.14 -4.10 -7.99
CA GLY A 66 -7.64 -2.82 -7.49
C GLY A 66 -7.39 -1.61 -8.38
N SER A 67 -6.24 -1.54 -9.06
CA SER A 67 -5.72 -0.29 -9.65
C SER A 67 -6.58 0.29 -10.77
N ASN A 68 -7.24 -0.54 -11.57
CA ASN A 68 -8.12 -0.06 -12.65
C ASN A 68 -9.52 0.38 -12.14
N THR A 69 -9.83 0.15 -10.86
CA THR A 69 -11.15 0.43 -10.29
C THR A 69 -11.11 1.44 -9.14
N GLY A 70 -9.93 1.92 -8.77
CA GLY A 70 -9.71 2.77 -7.60
C GLY A 70 -9.80 2.03 -6.26
N ALA A 71 -9.87 0.69 -6.28
CA ALA A 71 -9.93 -0.12 -5.06
C ALA A 71 -8.55 -0.37 -4.42
N ASP A 72 -7.47 0.09 -5.05
CA ASP A 72 -6.10 0.10 -4.55
C ASP A 72 -5.87 1.21 -3.51
N THR A 73 -6.68 1.23 -2.45
CA THR A 73 -6.60 2.25 -1.38
C THR A 73 -5.64 1.84 -0.26
N LEU A 74 -5.17 2.80 0.55
CA LEU A 74 -4.36 2.49 1.75
C LEU A 74 -5.10 1.56 2.71
N ARG A 75 -6.41 1.79 2.94
CA ARG A 75 -7.21 0.94 3.82
C ARG A 75 -7.30 -0.49 3.29
N SER A 76 -7.49 -0.65 1.99
CA SER A 76 -7.52 -1.97 1.36
C SER A 76 -6.16 -2.68 1.46
N LEU A 77 -5.06 -1.93 1.29
CA LEU A 77 -3.70 -2.43 1.42
C LEU A 77 -3.38 -2.84 2.85
N ALA A 78 -3.76 -2.01 3.83
CA ALA A 78 -3.59 -2.31 5.24
C ALA A 78 -4.39 -3.57 5.64
N ALA A 79 -5.63 -3.70 5.16
CA ALA A 79 -6.44 -4.89 5.38
C ALA A 79 -5.82 -6.13 4.70
N PHE A 80 -5.28 -5.99 3.48
CA PHE A 80 -4.60 -7.06 2.77
C PHE A 80 -3.35 -7.53 3.52
N ILE A 81 -2.52 -6.60 4.01
CA ILE A 81 -1.34 -6.90 4.82
C ILE A 81 -1.75 -7.51 6.17
N ALA A 82 -2.79 -6.99 6.83
CA ALA A 82 -3.27 -7.48 8.12
C ALA A 82 -3.85 -8.90 8.03
N GLY A 83 -4.48 -9.23 6.90
CA GLY A 83 -5.17 -10.48 6.67
C GLY A 83 -4.26 -11.71 6.66
N PRO A 84 -4.84 -12.93 6.78
CA PRO A 84 -4.10 -14.19 6.75
C PRO A 84 -3.47 -14.50 5.39
N ALA A 85 -3.79 -13.72 4.35
CA ALA A 85 -3.31 -13.87 2.98
C ALA A 85 -1.91 -13.24 2.75
N ARG A 86 -1.01 -13.27 3.75
CA ARG A 86 0.41 -12.84 3.63
C ARG A 86 1.26 -13.76 2.73
N VAL A 87 0.65 -14.38 1.73
CA VAL A 87 1.20 -15.43 0.86
C VAL A 87 1.38 -16.75 1.62
N ARG A 88 0.50 -17.71 1.33
CA ARG A 88 0.88 -19.13 1.41
C ARG A 88 1.95 -19.33 0.32
N ALA A 89 3.22 -19.30 0.69
CA ALA A 89 4.22 -19.98 -0.12
C ALA A 89 3.81 -21.46 -0.13
N ALA A 90 3.73 -22.05 -1.32
CA ALA A 90 3.45 -23.46 -1.50
C ALA A 90 4.37 -24.32 -0.60
N ALA A 91 3.77 -25.34 -0.01
CA ALA A 91 4.47 -26.47 0.59
C ALA A 91 5.27 -27.23 -0.48
#